data_AF-A0A7S0P1U5-F1
#
_entry.id   AF-A0A7S0P1U5-F1
#
_cell.length_a   1.000
_cell.length_b   1.000
_cell.length_c   1.000
_cell.angle_alpha   90.00
_cell.angle_beta   90.00
_cell.angle_gamma   90.00
#
_symmetry.space_group_name_H-M   'P 1'
#
loop_
_entity.id
_entity.type
_entity.pdbx_description
1 polymer ?
#
loop_
_entity_poly.entity_id
_entity_poly.type
_entity_poly.pdbx_seq_one_letter_code
_entity_poly.pdbx_strand_id
1 'polypeptide(L)'
;AEAHGCLVGVGCMPEYDREEALRPEGYDLPQIARCFGQAVTALLGQATAAPKLTLVVHDWGIAPGFFHSNSVGCDKLVVFDVLPTNPKVDPPDRLYYVLNHLNYQSMFATSFLLYRYSKALGWAWLLGGNALMFLLLGRWLNPVGPKDAGSGGTLRRWYATVTGDRANAVDKESGGALPMTPYRCYPYFHALKTLFRPKEAEALQEGLSFDVSLAKQPICYVYGEEKNTMFHTRSQLTKLRATKGCVVVGVPRAGHWCYKHEPEVCYAAVKAFVLGE
;
A
#
# COMPACT_ATOMS: atom_id res chain seq x y z
N ALA A 1 -9.04 -11.76 26.14
CA ALA A 1 -10.06 -10.69 26.11
C ALA A 1 -11.19 -11.18 25.24
N GLU A 2 -12.44 -11.07 25.71
CA GLU A 2 -13.62 -11.75 25.14
C GLU A 2 -13.66 -11.72 23.62
N ALA A 3 -13.63 -12.91 23.02
CA ALA A 3 -13.65 -13.11 21.59
C ALA A 3 -15.02 -12.69 21.05
N HIS A 4 -15.11 -11.49 20.47
CA HIS A 4 -16.31 -10.97 19.79
C HIS A 4 -16.71 -11.78 18.53
N GLY A 5 -16.45 -13.09 18.47
CA GLY A 5 -16.85 -13.94 17.36
C GLY A 5 -16.34 -13.46 16.00
N CYS A 6 -15.20 -12.78 15.97
CA CYS A 6 -14.63 -12.27 14.72
C CYS A 6 -13.64 -13.28 14.13
N LEU A 7 -13.74 -13.44 12.81
CA LEU A 7 -12.74 -14.17 12.04
C LEU A 7 -11.80 -13.15 11.40
N VAL A 8 -10.50 -13.27 11.66
CA VAL A 8 -9.48 -12.35 11.15
C VAL A 8 -8.58 -13.10 10.19
N GLY A 9 -8.50 -12.61 8.95
CA GLY A 9 -7.52 -13.06 7.97
C GLY A 9 -6.49 -11.96 7.73
N VAL A 10 -5.21 -12.32 7.78
CA VAL A 10 -4.10 -11.45 7.40
C VAL A 10 -3.44 -12.06 6.18
N GLY A 11 -3.41 -11.31 5.09
CA GLY A 11 -2.76 -11.71 3.84
C GLY A 11 -1.68 -10.72 3.45
N CYS A 12 -0.71 -11.20 2.69
CA CYS A 12 0.22 -10.34 1.96
C CYS A 12 -0.06 -10.42 0.46
N MET A 13 0.59 -9.54 -0.31
CA MET A 13 0.55 -9.64 -1.78
C MET A 13 1.16 -10.98 -2.22
N PRO A 14 0.74 -11.53 -3.38
CA PRO A 14 1.26 -12.81 -3.86
C PRO A 14 2.79 -12.88 -3.79
N GLU A 15 3.26 -13.91 -3.08
CA GLU A 15 4.67 -14.27 -2.88
C GLU A 15 5.52 -13.26 -2.08
N TYR A 16 4.92 -12.28 -1.40
CA TYR A 16 5.68 -11.35 -0.55
C TYR A 16 6.27 -12.02 0.69
N ASP A 17 5.70 -13.13 1.12
CA ASP A 17 6.13 -13.99 2.22
C ASP A 17 7.12 -15.09 1.78
N ARG A 18 7.48 -15.17 0.50
CA ARG A 18 8.41 -16.18 -0.03
C ARG A 18 9.81 -15.64 -0.21
N GLU A 19 10.80 -16.50 0.00
CA GLU A 19 12.20 -16.21 -0.36
C GLU A 19 12.42 -16.36 -1.87
N GLU A 20 11.80 -17.38 -2.47
CA GLU A 20 11.86 -17.66 -3.90
C GLU A 20 10.48 -17.49 -4.56
N ALA A 21 10.47 -16.72 -5.65
CA ALA A 21 9.30 -16.47 -6.46
C ALA A 21 8.93 -17.71 -7.29
N LEU A 22 7.66 -18.10 -7.29
CA LEU A 22 7.17 -19.15 -8.20
C LEU A 22 6.88 -18.58 -9.59
N ARG A 23 6.55 -17.29 -9.67
CA ARG A 23 6.25 -16.58 -10.92
C ARG A 23 7.25 -15.46 -11.15
N PRO A 24 8.38 -15.73 -11.85
CA PRO A 24 9.42 -14.72 -12.08
C PRO A 24 8.93 -13.43 -12.76
N GLU A 25 7.85 -13.49 -13.52
CA GLU A 25 7.20 -12.34 -14.17
C GLU A 25 6.33 -11.49 -13.24
N GLY A 26 6.11 -11.93 -12.00
CA GLY A 26 5.27 -11.27 -11.01
C GLY A 26 3.78 -11.46 -11.30
N TYR A 27 2.97 -10.65 -10.62
CA TYR A 27 1.51 -10.67 -10.76
C TYR A 27 1.03 -9.31 -11.24
N ASP A 28 0.26 -9.31 -12.33
CA ASP A 28 -0.43 -8.08 -12.74
C ASP A 28 -1.55 -7.72 -11.74
N LEU A 29 -2.02 -6.48 -11.78
CA LEU A 29 -3.01 -5.99 -10.81
C LEU A 29 -4.31 -6.82 -10.81
N PRO A 30 -4.87 -7.26 -11.96
CA PRO A 30 -6.01 -8.19 -11.97
C PRO A 30 -5.70 -9.54 -11.33
N GLN A 31 -4.50 -10.11 -11.53
CA GLN A 31 -4.07 -11.35 -10.89
C GLN A 31 -3.96 -11.18 -9.37
N ILE A 32 -3.36 -10.07 -8.90
CA ILE A 32 -3.30 -9.73 -7.47
C ILE A 32 -4.72 -9.67 -6.88
N ALA A 33 -5.64 -8.98 -7.55
CA ALA A 33 -7.03 -8.87 -7.13
C ALA A 33 -7.74 -10.23 -7.04
N ARG A 34 -7.50 -11.12 -8.01
CA ARG A 34 -8.04 -12.50 -7.97
C ARG A 34 -7.48 -13.31 -6.80
N CYS A 35 -6.17 -13.25 -6.56
CA CYS A 35 -5.56 -13.93 -5.41
C CYS A 35 -6.14 -13.42 -4.08
N PHE A 36 -6.32 -12.10 -3.95
CA PHE A 36 -6.95 -11.50 -2.78
C PHE A 36 -8.41 -11.95 -2.62
N GLY A 37 -9.19 -11.93 -3.70
CA GLY A 37 -10.57 -12.42 -3.69
C GLY A 37 -10.68 -13.88 -3.26
N GLN A 38 -9.79 -14.75 -3.75
CA GLN A 38 -9.71 -16.16 -3.33
C GLN A 38 -9.39 -16.30 -1.84
N ALA A 39 -8.47 -15.49 -1.32
CA ALA A 39 -8.15 -15.48 0.11
C ALA A 39 -9.34 -15.03 0.97
N VAL A 40 -10.07 -13.99 0.54
CA VAL A 40 -11.31 -13.54 1.19
C VAL A 40 -12.37 -14.64 1.16
N THR A 41 -12.60 -15.28 0.02
CA THR A 41 -13.55 -16.40 -0.10
C THR A 41 -13.16 -17.56 0.81
N ALA A 42 -11.89 -17.93 0.87
CA ALA A 42 -11.41 -18.99 1.74
C ALA A 42 -11.62 -18.65 3.22
N LEU A 43 -11.38 -17.40 3.62
CA LEU A 43 -11.65 -16.90 4.98
C LEU A 43 -13.15 -16.98 5.29
N LEU A 44 -14.00 -16.43 4.43
CA LEU A 44 -15.45 -16.45 4.61
C LEU A 44 -16.02 -17.87 4.69
N GLY A 45 -15.42 -18.83 3.98
CA GLY A 45 -15.78 -20.24 4.06
C GLY A 45 -15.54 -20.90 5.43
N GLN A 46 -14.76 -20.26 6.32
CA GLN A 46 -14.57 -20.70 7.71
C GLN A 46 -15.62 -20.13 8.67
N ALA A 47 -16.47 -19.20 8.21
CA ALA A 47 -17.50 -18.60 9.06
C ALA A 47 -18.66 -19.58 9.29
N THR A 48 -19.12 -19.70 10.54
CA THR A 48 -20.25 -20.57 10.93
C THR A 48 -21.62 -19.91 10.73
N ALA A 49 -21.65 -18.62 10.41
CA ALA A 49 -22.82 -17.83 10.10
C ALA A 49 -22.48 -16.80 9.02
N ALA A 50 -23.47 -16.16 8.40
CA ALA A 50 -23.25 -15.10 7.41
C ALA A 50 -22.52 -13.91 8.05
N PRO A 51 -21.20 -13.71 7.78
CA PRO A 51 -20.43 -12.69 8.47
C PRO A 51 -20.54 -11.34 7.76
N LYS A 52 -20.34 -10.24 8.50
CA LYS A 52 -20.02 -8.94 7.91
C LYS A 52 -18.54 -8.91 7.53
N LEU A 53 -18.21 -8.35 6.38
CA LEU A 53 -16.85 -8.23 5.86
C LEU A 53 -16.35 -6.80 6.00
N THR A 54 -15.29 -6.62 6.79
CA THR A 54 -14.49 -5.39 6.78
C THR A 54 -13.16 -5.66 6.09
N LEU A 55 -12.81 -4.85 5.11
CA LEU A 55 -11.48 -4.87 4.49
C LEU A 55 -10.60 -3.81 5.14
N VAL A 56 -9.36 -4.17 5.48
CA VAL A 56 -8.33 -3.24 5.96
C VAL A 56 -7.15 -3.33 5.01
N VAL A 57 -6.82 -2.23 4.33
CA VAL A 57 -5.82 -2.21 3.27
C VAL A 57 -4.83 -1.07 3.43
N HIS A 58 -3.57 -1.30 3.04
CA HIS A 58 -2.46 -0.35 3.15
C HIS A 58 -1.60 -0.39 1.89
N ASP A 59 -1.13 0.79 1.46
CA ASP A 59 -0.17 0.94 0.34
C ASP A 59 -0.64 0.16 -0.91
N TRP A 60 0.19 -0.68 -1.53
CA TRP A 60 -0.25 -1.52 -2.67
C TRP A 60 -1.41 -2.47 -2.39
N GLY A 61 -1.66 -2.81 -1.11
CA GLY A 61 -2.85 -3.58 -0.71
C GLY A 61 -4.16 -2.87 -1.03
N ILE A 62 -4.15 -1.55 -1.25
CA ILE A 62 -5.33 -0.82 -1.70
C ILE A 62 -5.79 -1.31 -3.07
N ALA A 63 -4.88 -1.74 -3.95
CA ALA A 63 -5.27 -2.19 -5.27
C ALA A 63 -6.25 -3.39 -5.20
N PRO A 64 -5.85 -4.57 -4.69
CA PRO A 64 -6.79 -5.68 -4.54
C PRO A 64 -8.00 -5.36 -3.65
N GLY A 65 -7.83 -4.50 -2.64
CA GLY A 65 -8.93 -4.05 -1.78
C GLY A 65 -10.04 -3.36 -2.54
N PHE A 66 -9.70 -2.32 -3.33
CA PHE A 66 -10.66 -1.58 -4.14
C PHE A 66 -11.25 -2.44 -5.25
N PHE A 67 -10.46 -3.32 -5.88
CA PHE A 67 -11.00 -4.29 -6.84
C PHE A 67 -12.09 -5.16 -6.20
N HIS A 68 -11.84 -5.70 -5.00
CA HIS A 68 -12.80 -6.54 -4.30
C HIS A 68 -14.04 -5.76 -3.88
N SER A 69 -13.87 -4.59 -3.26
CA SER A 69 -15.02 -3.77 -2.82
C SER A 69 -15.85 -3.26 -4.00
N ASN A 70 -15.23 -2.94 -5.13
CA ASN A 70 -15.95 -2.48 -6.32
C ASN A 70 -16.64 -3.61 -7.08
N SER A 71 -16.09 -4.82 -7.11
CA SER A 71 -16.67 -5.94 -7.89
C SER A 71 -17.62 -6.81 -7.07
N VAL A 72 -17.26 -7.14 -5.83
CA VAL A 72 -18.00 -8.04 -4.95
C VAL A 72 -18.73 -7.27 -3.84
N GLY A 73 -18.07 -6.27 -3.27
CA GLY A 73 -18.59 -5.51 -2.13
C GLY A 73 -17.97 -5.92 -0.80
N CYS A 74 -18.13 -5.05 0.20
CA CYS A 74 -17.80 -5.29 1.60
C CYS A 74 -18.65 -4.35 2.47
N ASP A 75 -18.86 -4.65 3.74
CA ASP A 75 -19.66 -3.81 4.65
C ASP A 75 -18.93 -2.50 5.01
N LYS A 76 -17.60 -2.57 5.18
CA LYS A 76 -16.75 -1.45 5.57
C LYS A 76 -15.38 -1.57 4.92
N LEU A 77 -14.79 -0.43 4.53
CA LEU A 77 -13.44 -0.38 3.96
C LEU A 77 -12.57 0.58 4.77
N VAL A 78 -11.47 0.08 5.34
CA VAL A 78 -10.45 0.87 6.02
C VAL A 78 -9.23 0.95 5.11
N VAL A 79 -8.80 2.17 4.82
CA VAL A 79 -7.74 2.46 3.87
C VAL A 79 -6.64 3.26 4.56
N PHE A 80 -5.42 2.76 4.50
CA PHE A 80 -4.23 3.43 5.00
C PHE A 80 -3.41 4.03 3.87
N ASP A 81 -3.08 5.31 4.05
CA ASP A 81 -2.12 6.14 3.33
C ASP A 81 -2.38 6.46 1.86
N VAL A 82 -3.00 5.57 1.08
CA VAL A 82 -3.17 5.72 -0.37
C VAL A 82 -4.65 5.64 -0.76
N LEU A 83 -5.17 6.64 -1.46
CA LEU A 83 -6.44 6.57 -2.17
C LEU A 83 -6.18 6.46 -3.68
N PRO A 84 -6.90 5.61 -4.42
CA PRO A 84 -6.75 5.58 -5.87
C PRO A 84 -7.31 6.86 -6.47
N THR A 85 -6.47 7.60 -7.19
CA THR A 85 -6.83 8.87 -7.82
C THR A 85 -6.98 8.67 -9.32
N ASN A 86 -8.09 9.14 -9.89
CA ASN A 86 -8.23 9.26 -11.34
C ASN A 86 -7.71 10.64 -11.79
N PRO A 87 -6.53 10.74 -12.43
CA PRO A 87 -5.94 12.03 -12.78
C PRO A 87 -6.76 12.82 -13.80
N LYS A 88 -7.70 12.18 -14.51
CA LYS A 88 -8.63 12.88 -15.42
C LYS A 88 -9.73 13.63 -14.66
N VAL A 89 -10.06 13.19 -13.45
CA VAL A 89 -11.16 13.74 -12.63
C VAL A 89 -10.59 14.62 -11.52
N ASP A 90 -9.57 14.13 -10.83
CA ASP A 90 -8.89 14.81 -9.73
C ASP A 90 -7.39 14.92 -10.07
N PRO A 91 -6.99 15.86 -10.94
CA PRO A 91 -5.59 16.03 -11.30
C PRO A 91 -4.76 16.43 -10.07
N PRO A 92 -3.48 16.02 -10.02
CA PRO A 92 -2.61 16.39 -8.91
C PRO A 92 -2.37 17.91 -8.87
N ASP A 93 -2.48 18.49 -7.67
CA ASP A 93 -2.38 19.95 -7.46
C ASP A 93 -1.02 20.55 -7.87
N ARG A 94 0.04 19.72 -8.02
CA ARG A 94 1.42 20.18 -8.28
C ARG A 94 2.17 19.22 -9.19
N LEU A 95 2.86 19.78 -10.18
CA LEU A 95 3.80 19.04 -11.06
C LEU A 95 4.87 18.28 -10.24
N TYR A 96 5.31 18.88 -9.13
CA TYR A 96 6.23 18.24 -8.21
C TYR A 96 5.75 16.85 -7.75
N TYR A 97 4.46 16.68 -7.44
CA TYR A 97 3.93 15.39 -7.02
C TYR A 97 3.96 14.36 -8.14
N VAL A 98 3.63 14.77 -9.37
CA VAL A 98 3.72 13.89 -10.55
C VAL A 98 5.14 13.41 -10.75
N LEU A 99 6.11 14.32 -10.77
CA LEU A 99 7.51 14.00 -10.99
C LEU A 99 8.07 13.12 -9.87
N ASN A 100 7.76 13.45 -8.62
CA ASN A 100 8.22 12.69 -7.46
C ASN A 100 7.64 11.27 -7.47
N HIS A 101 6.35 11.13 -7.77
CA HIS A 101 5.68 9.84 -7.83
C HIS A 101 6.19 9.00 -9.00
N LEU A 102 6.36 9.59 -10.19
CA LEU A 102 6.87 8.89 -11.36
C LEU A 102 8.32 8.44 -11.16
N ASN A 103 9.16 9.28 -10.55
CA ASN A 103 10.54 8.92 -10.25
C ASN A 103 10.61 7.75 -9.25
N TYR A 104 9.83 7.83 -8.17
CA TYR A 104 9.71 6.77 -7.18
C TYR A 104 9.20 5.45 -7.79
N GLN A 105 8.08 5.50 -8.53
CA GLN A 105 7.51 4.33 -9.18
C GLN A 105 8.44 3.74 -10.24
N SER A 106 9.08 4.59 -11.05
CA SER A 106 9.98 4.12 -12.12
C SER A 106 11.21 3.42 -11.57
N MET A 107 11.78 3.88 -10.45
CA MET A 107 12.92 3.22 -9.81
C MET A 107 12.57 1.78 -9.37
N PHE A 108 11.44 1.59 -8.69
CA PHE A 108 10.98 0.26 -8.28
C PHE A 108 10.52 -0.61 -9.47
N ALA A 109 9.83 -0.02 -10.44
CA ALA A 109 9.43 -0.72 -11.65
C ALA A 109 10.64 -1.25 -12.45
N THR A 110 11.67 -0.42 -12.59
CA THR A 110 12.89 -0.76 -13.33
C THR A 110 13.79 -1.73 -12.55
N SER A 111 13.80 -1.68 -11.21
CA SER A 111 14.50 -2.70 -10.42
C SER A 111 13.92 -4.09 -10.66
N PHE A 112 12.59 -4.22 -10.69
CA PHE A 112 11.90 -5.47 -11.03
C PHE A 112 12.18 -5.89 -12.48
N LEU A 113 12.10 -4.97 -13.43
CA LEU A 113 12.40 -5.26 -14.83
C LEU A 113 13.82 -5.80 -15.00
N LEU A 114 14.82 -5.14 -14.41
CA LEU A 114 16.21 -5.58 -14.45
C LEU A 114 16.41 -6.92 -13.75
N TYR A 115 15.72 -7.15 -12.63
CA TYR A 115 15.75 -8.43 -11.92
C TYR A 115 15.33 -9.60 -12.80
N ARG A 116 14.33 -9.41 -13.68
CA ARG A 116 13.86 -10.43 -14.63
C ARG A 116 14.93 -10.83 -15.65
N TYR A 117 15.87 -9.93 -15.97
CA TYR A 117 17.00 -10.22 -16.84
C TYR A 117 18.22 -10.75 -16.07
N SER A 118 18.49 -10.17 -14.91
CA SER A 118 19.60 -10.56 -14.03
C SER A 118 19.30 -10.14 -12.59
N LYS A 119 19.30 -11.12 -11.68
CA LYS A 119 19.11 -10.87 -10.24
C LYS A 119 20.11 -9.82 -9.73
N ALA A 120 21.37 -9.91 -10.16
CA ALA A 120 22.43 -8.98 -9.77
C ALA A 120 22.15 -7.54 -10.25
N LEU A 121 21.67 -7.36 -11.49
CA LEU A 121 21.31 -6.04 -12.02
C LEU A 121 20.12 -5.44 -11.28
N GLY A 122 19.07 -6.23 -11.04
CA GLY A 122 17.91 -5.77 -10.28
C GLY A 122 18.29 -5.31 -8.87
N TRP A 123 19.17 -6.04 -8.19
CA TRP A 123 19.72 -5.64 -6.90
C TRP A 123 20.57 -4.39 -7.01
N ALA A 124 21.59 -4.37 -7.88
CA ALA A 124 22.46 -3.20 -8.05
C ALA A 124 21.66 -1.92 -8.31
N TRP A 125 20.61 -2.01 -9.13
CA TRP A 125 19.72 -0.89 -9.40
C TRP A 125 18.84 -0.50 -8.21
N LEU A 126 18.22 -1.47 -7.53
CA LEU A 126 17.44 -1.19 -6.32
C LEU A 126 18.32 -0.49 -5.27
N LEU A 127 19.53 -0.99 -5.04
CA LEU A 127 20.44 -0.44 -4.01
C LEU A 127 20.96 0.93 -4.39
N GLY A 128 21.50 1.08 -5.60
CA GLY A 128 22.00 2.35 -6.11
C GLY A 128 20.89 3.40 -6.24
N GLY A 129 19.73 3.01 -6.75
CA GLY A 129 18.54 3.86 -6.86
C GLY A 129 18.02 4.30 -5.50
N ASN A 130 17.94 3.40 -4.52
CA ASN A 130 17.56 3.78 -3.16
C ASN A 130 18.59 4.72 -2.51
N ALA A 131 19.89 4.45 -2.67
CA ALA A 131 20.93 5.33 -2.14
C ALA A 131 20.81 6.74 -2.74
N LEU A 132 20.68 6.84 -4.07
CA LEU A 132 20.47 8.13 -4.74
C LEU A 132 19.20 8.84 -4.27
N MET A 133 18.07 8.12 -4.24
CA MET A 133 16.75 8.70 -3.96
C MET A 133 16.55 9.07 -2.50
N PHE A 134 16.93 8.20 -1.57
CA PHE A 134 16.63 8.37 -0.15
C PHE A 134 17.80 8.97 0.64
N LEU A 135 19.05 8.79 0.21
CA LEU A 135 20.20 9.39 0.90
C LEU A 135 20.57 10.74 0.29
N LEU A 136 20.83 10.78 -1.01
CA LEU A 136 21.35 12.00 -1.67
C LEU A 136 20.25 13.01 -1.95
N LEU A 137 19.13 12.53 -2.49
CA LEU A 137 18.02 13.38 -2.90
C LEU A 137 16.88 13.37 -1.88
N GLY A 138 16.95 12.58 -0.82
CA GLY A 138 15.80 12.25 0.03
C GLY A 138 15.11 13.45 0.67
N ARG A 139 15.84 14.54 0.90
CA ARG A 139 15.26 15.81 1.40
C ARG A 139 14.23 16.41 0.43
N TRP A 140 14.42 16.22 -0.87
CA TRP A 140 13.56 16.78 -1.93
C TRP A 140 12.77 15.72 -2.68
N LEU A 141 13.38 14.54 -2.85
CA LEU A 141 13.05 13.36 -3.66
C LEU A 141 12.19 12.28 -2.99
N ASN A 142 12.09 12.30 -1.66
CA ASN A 142 11.49 11.18 -0.95
C ASN A 142 9.99 11.44 -0.73
N PRO A 143 9.05 10.67 -1.33
CA PRO A 143 7.62 10.88 -1.12
C PRO A 143 7.16 10.66 0.33
N VAL A 144 7.84 9.79 1.09
CA VAL A 144 7.39 9.39 2.43
C VAL A 144 7.72 10.44 3.50
N GLY A 145 8.72 11.30 3.25
CA GLY A 145 9.11 12.38 4.16
C GLY A 145 10.25 12.02 5.12
N PRO A 146 10.72 12.99 5.92
CA PRO A 146 11.90 12.84 6.76
C PRO A 146 11.70 11.88 7.93
N LYS A 147 10.47 11.69 8.44
CA LYS A 147 10.21 10.77 9.55
C LYS A 147 10.45 9.32 9.19
N ASP A 148 10.01 8.92 8.01
CA ASP A 148 10.29 7.58 7.49
C ASP A 148 11.77 7.39 7.15
N ALA A 149 12.48 8.48 6.82
CA ALA A 149 13.93 8.46 6.58
C ALA A 149 14.78 8.45 7.86
N GLY A 150 14.26 8.97 8.98
CA GLY A 150 15.06 9.38 10.14
C GLY A 150 15.08 8.44 11.36
N SER A 151 14.17 7.48 11.49
CA SER A 151 14.02 6.72 12.76
C SER A 151 15.09 5.64 13.04
N GLY A 152 16.18 5.60 12.27
CA GLY A 152 17.36 4.78 12.58
C GLY A 152 18.43 5.07 11.54
N GLY A 153 19.59 5.57 11.97
CA GLY A 153 20.66 6.13 11.13
C GLY A 153 20.65 5.60 9.71
N THR A 154 20.41 6.48 8.74
CA THR A 154 19.97 6.19 7.37
C THR A 154 20.80 5.08 6.70
N LEU A 155 22.10 5.04 7.00
CA LEU A 155 23.02 4.01 6.52
C LEU A 155 22.78 2.62 7.14
N ARG A 156 22.54 2.53 8.46
CA ARG A 156 22.36 1.27 9.20
C ARG A 156 21.03 0.61 8.89
N ARG A 157 19.95 1.39 8.74
CA ARG A 157 18.64 0.87 8.35
C ARG A 157 18.58 0.55 6.86
N TRP A 158 19.20 1.36 6.00
CA TRP A 158 19.41 1.01 4.60
C TRP A 158 20.20 -0.29 4.49
N TYR A 159 21.34 -0.41 5.19
CA TYR A 159 22.14 -1.63 5.24
C TYR A 159 21.31 -2.84 5.71
N ALA A 160 20.63 -2.77 6.86
CA ALA A 160 19.82 -3.88 7.38
C ALA A 160 18.67 -4.29 6.44
N THR A 161 18.03 -3.33 5.76
CA THR A 161 16.97 -3.59 4.77
C THR A 161 17.51 -4.26 3.51
N VAL A 162 18.76 -3.96 3.16
CA VAL A 162 19.42 -4.36 1.91
C VAL A 162 20.18 -5.67 2.04
N THR A 163 20.86 -5.90 3.16
CA THR A 163 21.71 -7.09 3.38
C THR A 163 20.95 -8.23 4.03
N GLY A 164 19.71 -8.01 4.48
CA GLY A 164 18.97 -8.99 5.27
C GLY A 164 19.66 -9.29 6.60
N ASP A 165 20.55 -8.40 7.08
CA ASP A 165 21.27 -8.58 8.33
C ASP A 165 20.33 -8.46 9.54
N ARG A 166 19.65 -9.59 9.81
CA ARG A 166 18.70 -9.84 10.89
C ARG A 166 19.31 -9.68 12.28
N ALA A 167 20.65 -9.61 12.40
CA ALA A 167 21.31 -9.45 13.69
C ALA A 167 21.13 -8.04 14.29
N ASN A 168 20.75 -7.05 13.47
CA ASN A 168 20.67 -5.64 13.88
C ASN A 168 19.27 -5.02 13.80
N ALA A 169 18.26 -5.75 13.30
CA ALA A 169 16.86 -5.35 13.39
C ALA A 169 16.32 -5.83 14.75
N VAL A 170 16.07 -4.87 15.64
CA VAL A 170 15.50 -5.08 16.97
C VAL A 170 14.10 -5.67 16.80
N ASP A 171 14.04 -7.01 16.85
CA ASP A 171 12.99 -7.87 17.41
C ASP A 171 13.05 -9.25 16.74
N LYS A 172 13.89 -10.13 17.30
CA LYS A 172 13.94 -11.55 16.90
C LYS A 172 12.64 -12.31 17.22
N GLU A 173 11.77 -11.76 18.07
CA GLU A 173 10.53 -12.42 18.49
C GLU A 173 9.32 -12.19 17.57
N SER A 174 9.37 -11.20 16.68
CA SER A 174 8.21 -10.83 15.84
C SER A 174 8.13 -11.54 14.48
N GLY A 175 8.97 -12.54 14.20
CA GLY A 175 8.99 -13.22 12.90
C GLY A 175 9.28 -12.24 11.75
N GLY A 176 10.30 -11.39 11.94
CA GLY A 176 10.56 -10.18 11.17
C GLY A 176 10.31 -10.27 9.67
N ALA A 177 9.60 -9.27 9.14
CA ALA A 177 9.27 -9.13 7.73
C ALA A 177 10.49 -9.39 6.84
N LEU A 178 10.29 -10.18 5.77
CA LEU A 178 11.34 -10.43 4.78
C LEU A 178 11.82 -9.10 4.19
N PRO A 179 13.14 -8.96 3.93
CA PRO A 179 13.69 -7.74 3.38
C PRO A 179 13.05 -7.42 2.03
N MET A 180 12.97 -6.14 1.69
CA MET A 180 12.51 -5.71 0.36
C MET A 180 13.46 -6.29 -0.69
N THR A 181 12.91 -6.92 -1.74
CA THR A 181 13.69 -7.45 -2.87
C THR A 181 13.22 -6.80 -4.16
N PRO A 182 14.05 -6.77 -5.22
CA PRO A 182 13.61 -6.29 -6.53
C PRO A 182 12.36 -7.03 -7.05
N TYR A 183 12.19 -8.31 -6.68
CA TYR A 183 11.01 -9.09 -7.03
C TYR A 183 9.72 -8.46 -6.47
N ARG A 184 9.72 -8.06 -5.19
CA ARG A 184 8.59 -7.41 -4.50
C ARG A 184 8.23 -6.03 -5.06
N CYS A 185 8.94 -5.56 -6.08
CA CYS A 185 8.63 -4.31 -6.78
C CYS A 185 7.71 -4.50 -8.00
N TYR A 186 7.24 -5.72 -8.27
CA TYR A 186 6.38 -6.01 -9.42
C TYR A 186 5.11 -5.13 -9.52
N PRO A 187 4.41 -4.71 -8.44
CA PRO A 187 3.21 -3.88 -8.60
C PRO A 187 3.53 -2.53 -9.26
N TYR A 188 4.69 -1.94 -8.94
CA TYR A 188 5.16 -0.72 -9.58
C TYR A 188 5.39 -0.91 -11.07
N PHE A 189 6.00 -2.04 -11.47
CA PHE A 189 6.21 -2.36 -12.88
C PHE A 189 4.90 -2.49 -13.63
N HIS A 190 3.94 -3.22 -13.06
CA HIS A 190 2.64 -3.41 -13.70
C HIS A 190 1.83 -2.12 -13.76
N ALA A 191 1.89 -1.28 -12.73
CA ALA A 191 1.26 0.04 -12.75
C ALA A 191 1.90 0.96 -13.80
N LEU A 192 3.24 1.02 -13.88
CA LEU A 192 3.93 1.87 -14.86
C LEU A 192 3.65 1.42 -16.30
N LYS A 193 3.56 0.11 -16.53
CA LYS A 193 3.25 -0.48 -17.84
C LYS A 193 1.90 0.00 -18.40
N THR A 194 0.94 0.35 -17.54
CA THR A 194 -0.37 0.87 -17.96
C THR A 194 -0.28 2.20 -18.70
N LEU A 195 0.76 3.01 -18.43
CA LEU A 195 1.01 4.26 -19.15
C LEU A 195 1.18 4.05 -20.66
N PHE A 196 1.63 2.85 -21.05
CA PHE A 196 1.85 2.46 -22.45
C PHE A 196 0.75 1.53 -22.98
N ARG A 197 -0.30 1.26 -22.19
CA ARG A 197 -1.38 0.33 -22.51
C ARG A 197 -2.75 0.91 -22.12
N PRO A 198 -3.28 1.86 -22.89
CA PRO A 198 -4.49 2.61 -22.52
C PRO A 198 -5.70 1.73 -22.16
N LYS A 199 -5.93 0.66 -22.92
CA LYS A 199 -7.03 -0.29 -22.66
C LYS A 199 -6.88 -1.01 -21.31
N GLU A 200 -5.65 -1.40 -20.94
CA GLU A 200 -5.39 -1.98 -19.62
C GLU A 200 -5.58 -0.92 -18.52
N ALA A 201 -5.14 0.32 -18.77
CA ALA A 201 -5.34 1.42 -17.82
C ALA A 201 -6.81 1.72 -17.55
N GLU A 202 -7.68 1.70 -18.57
CA GLU A 202 -9.13 1.89 -18.43
C GLU A 202 -9.77 0.81 -17.56
N ALA A 203 -9.50 -0.47 -17.84
CA ALA A 203 -10.01 -1.58 -17.03
C ALA A 203 -9.54 -1.50 -15.57
N LEU A 204 -8.30 -1.03 -15.34
CA LEU A 204 -7.79 -0.81 -13.99
C LEU A 204 -8.47 0.38 -13.29
N GLN A 205 -8.78 1.45 -14.02
CA GLN A 205 -9.48 2.61 -13.47
C GLN A 205 -10.88 2.23 -12.98
N GLU A 206 -11.59 1.36 -13.69
CA GLU A 206 -12.89 0.84 -13.25
C GLU A 206 -12.76 0.06 -11.95
N GLY A 207 -11.81 -0.89 -11.89
CA GLY A 207 -11.58 -1.71 -10.70
C GLY A 207 -11.06 -0.93 -9.49
N LEU A 208 -10.27 0.12 -9.71
CA LEU A 208 -9.69 0.97 -8.67
C LEU A 208 -10.50 2.26 -8.43
N SER A 209 -11.75 2.34 -8.89
CA SER A 209 -12.53 3.56 -8.77
C SER A 209 -12.86 3.89 -7.32
N PHE A 210 -12.36 5.03 -6.84
CA PHE A 210 -12.67 5.57 -5.53
C PHE A 210 -14.17 5.91 -5.39
N ASP A 211 -14.74 6.59 -6.39
CA ASP A 211 -16.14 7.03 -6.34
C ASP A 211 -17.11 5.84 -6.34
N VAL A 212 -16.81 4.75 -7.07
CA VAL A 212 -17.63 3.52 -7.03
C VAL A 212 -17.61 2.90 -5.64
N SER A 213 -16.44 2.83 -4.99
CA SER A 213 -16.35 2.30 -3.63
C SER A 213 -17.08 3.19 -2.62
N LEU A 214 -16.91 4.51 -2.73
CA LEU A 214 -17.56 5.47 -1.84
C LEU A 214 -19.09 5.40 -1.92
N ALA A 215 -19.64 5.12 -3.10
CA ALA A 215 -21.09 4.96 -3.31
C ALA A 215 -21.65 3.65 -2.73
N LYS A 216 -20.80 2.64 -2.51
CA LYS A 216 -21.22 1.30 -2.09
C LYS A 216 -21.07 1.04 -0.59
N GLN A 217 -20.03 1.57 0.04
CA GLN A 217 -19.75 1.32 1.45
C GLN A 217 -19.08 2.52 2.14
N PRO A 218 -19.23 2.66 3.47
CA PRO A 218 -18.47 3.64 4.23
C PRO A 218 -16.97 3.32 4.18
N ILE A 219 -16.15 4.38 4.12
CA ILE A 219 -14.70 4.31 4.08
C ILE A 219 -14.10 5.04 5.28
N CYS A 220 -13.20 4.38 6.00
CA CYS A 220 -12.30 5.03 6.97
C CYS A 220 -10.94 5.22 6.30
N TYR A 221 -10.54 6.46 6.06
CA TYR A 221 -9.22 6.77 5.51
C TYR A 221 -8.30 7.33 6.59
N VAL A 222 -7.19 6.63 6.84
CA VAL A 222 -6.17 6.99 7.83
C VAL A 222 -4.87 7.30 7.11
N TYR A 223 -4.23 8.43 7.40
CA TYR A 223 -2.97 8.82 6.75
C TYR A 223 -2.08 9.63 7.68
N GLY A 224 -0.77 9.56 7.50
CA GLY A 224 0.17 10.45 8.19
C GLY A 224 0.21 11.86 7.60
N GLU A 225 0.25 12.88 8.44
CA GLU A 225 0.26 14.30 8.02
C GLU A 225 1.66 14.80 7.62
N GLU A 226 2.74 14.14 8.06
CA GLU A 226 4.13 14.57 7.85
C GLU A 226 4.79 13.85 6.65
N LYS A 227 4.13 13.87 5.49
CA LYS A 227 4.62 13.31 4.23
C LYS A 227 5.02 14.40 3.25
N ASN A 228 6.06 14.16 2.45
CA ASN A 228 6.43 15.07 1.36
C ASN A 228 5.43 14.98 0.19
N THR A 229 4.76 13.84 0.03
CA THR A 229 3.73 13.64 -0.99
C THR A 229 2.50 13.00 -0.36
N MET A 230 1.34 13.62 -0.56
CA MET A 230 0.05 13.04 -0.18
C MET A 230 -0.46 12.17 -1.32
N PHE A 231 -0.87 10.94 -1.01
CA PHE A 231 -1.46 10.01 -1.98
C PHE A 231 -3.00 10.07 -1.94
N HIS A 232 -3.51 11.30 -1.80
CA HIS A 232 -4.92 11.65 -1.89
C HIS A 232 -5.02 13.10 -2.38
N THR A 233 -6.17 13.49 -2.94
CA THR A 233 -6.46 14.88 -3.28
C THR A 233 -7.35 15.53 -2.22
N ARG A 234 -7.38 16.86 -2.20
CA ARG A 234 -8.30 17.61 -1.31
C ARG A 234 -9.76 17.30 -1.62
N SER A 235 -10.09 17.13 -2.91
CA SER A 235 -11.42 16.72 -3.40
C SER A 235 -11.86 15.39 -2.79
N GLN A 236 -10.99 14.38 -2.79
CA GLN A 236 -11.28 13.07 -2.18
C GLN A 236 -11.55 13.17 -0.68
N LEU A 237 -10.76 13.96 0.07
CA LEU A 237 -11.01 14.17 1.50
C LEU A 237 -12.35 14.88 1.76
N THR A 238 -12.69 15.87 0.94
CA THR A 238 -13.98 16.57 1.03
C THR A 238 -15.15 15.60 0.77
N LYS A 239 -15.05 14.76 -0.28
CA LYS A 239 -16.05 13.73 -0.58
C LYS A 239 -16.23 12.74 0.58
N LEU A 240 -15.13 12.24 1.15
CA LEU A 240 -15.19 11.35 2.32
C LEU A 240 -15.91 12.01 3.49
N ARG A 241 -15.51 13.23 3.87
CA ARG A 241 -16.12 13.94 5.00
C ARG A 241 -17.60 14.27 4.80
N ALA A 242 -18.02 14.48 3.55
CA ALA A 242 -19.42 14.74 3.21
C ALA A 242 -20.27 13.46 3.16
N THR A 243 -19.65 12.27 3.07
CA THR A 243 -20.37 11.00 2.90
C THR A 243 -20.70 10.39 4.27
N LYS A 244 -21.99 10.14 4.50
CA LYS A 244 -22.47 9.59 5.78
C LYS A 244 -21.76 8.27 6.12
N GLY A 245 -21.27 8.19 7.36
CA GLY A 245 -20.60 6.99 7.88
C GLY A 245 -19.14 6.85 7.47
N CYS A 246 -18.61 7.69 6.58
CA CYS A 246 -17.17 7.72 6.29
C CYS A 246 -16.41 8.51 7.36
N VAL A 247 -15.13 8.18 7.54
CA VAL A 247 -14.24 8.80 8.52
C VAL A 247 -12.90 9.14 7.86
N VAL A 248 -12.34 10.31 8.18
CA VAL A 248 -11.01 10.72 7.73
C VAL A 248 -10.16 11.06 8.95
N VAL A 249 -9.01 10.39 9.10
CA VAL A 249 -8.09 10.58 10.21
C VAL A 249 -6.72 10.97 9.65
N GLY A 250 -6.37 12.25 9.82
CA GLY A 250 -4.99 12.70 9.71
C GLY A 250 -4.28 12.39 11.01
N VAL A 251 -3.19 11.63 10.94
CA VAL A 251 -2.39 11.24 12.10
C VAL A 251 -1.25 12.26 12.23
N PRO A 252 -1.32 13.18 13.20
CA PRO A 252 -0.27 14.17 13.39
C PRO A 252 1.02 13.43 13.76
N ARG A 253 2.17 14.02 13.39
CA ARG A 253 3.49 13.44 13.70
C ARG A 253 3.77 12.09 13.05
N ALA A 254 2.99 11.67 12.06
CA ALA A 254 3.21 10.42 11.34
C ALA A 254 3.49 10.66 9.85
N GLY A 255 4.40 9.86 9.29
CA GLY A 255 4.66 9.75 7.85
C GLY A 255 3.84 8.64 7.17
N HIS A 256 4.40 8.02 6.14
CA HIS A 256 3.76 6.99 5.29
C HIS A 256 3.41 5.69 6.02
N TRP A 257 4.04 5.39 7.15
CA TRP A 257 3.68 4.22 7.97
C TRP A 257 3.06 4.65 9.29
N CYS A 258 1.93 5.37 9.20
CA CYS A 258 1.33 6.03 10.36
C CYS A 258 0.97 5.08 11.51
N TYR A 259 0.52 3.86 11.20
CA TYR A 259 0.25 2.82 12.21
C TYR A 259 1.48 2.30 12.94
N LYS A 260 2.70 2.53 12.42
CA LYS A 260 3.95 2.21 13.13
C LYS A 260 4.41 3.36 14.02
N HIS A 261 4.12 4.61 13.61
CA HIS A 261 4.52 5.80 14.34
C HIS A 261 3.59 6.10 15.52
N GLU A 262 2.28 5.99 15.29
CA GLU A 262 1.23 6.32 16.25
C GLU A 262 0.17 5.20 16.24
N PRO A 263 0.53 3.96 16.69
CA PRO A 263 -0.32 2.78 16.60
C PRO A 263 -1.65 2.96 17.35
N GLU A 264 -1.63 3.60 18.52
CA GLU A 264 -2.82 3.80 19.35
C GLU A 264 -3.87 4.69 18.66
N VAL A 265 -3.43 5.76 17.98
CA VAL A 265 -4.33 6.64 17.23
C VAL A 265 -4.99 5.89 16.08
N CYS A 266 -4.19 5.10 15.34
CA CYS A 266 -4.69 4.29 14.24
C CYS A 266 -5.64 3.19 14.75
N TYR A 267 -5.28 2.49 15.82
CA TYR A 267 -6.09 1.44 16.42
C TYR A 267 -7.43 1.99 16.92
N ALA A 268 -7.41 3.10 17.66
CA ALA A 268 -8.64 3.73 18.15
C ALA A 268 -9.58 4.13 17.00
N ALA A 269 -9.04 4.74 15.94
CA ALA A 269 -9.82 5.13 14.76
C ALA A 269 -10.44 3.91 14.05
N VAL A 270 -9.64 2.87 13.80
CA VAL A 270 -10.12 1.65 13.14
C VAL A 270 -11.12 0.92 14.02
N LYS A 271 -10.86 0.78 15.33
CA LYS A 271 -11.76 0.14 16.27
C LYS A 271 -13.13 0.84 16.29
N ALA A 272 -13.13 2.16 16.48
CA ALA A 272 -14.37 2.94 16.51
C ALA A 272 -15.16 2.77 15.21
N PHE A 273 -14.48 2.89 14.05
CA PHE A 273 -15.12 2.72 12.76
C PHE A 273 -15.66 1.31 12.53
N VAL A 274 -14.91 0.27 12.87
CA VAL A 274 -15.29 -1.14 12.62
C VAL A 274 -16.41 -1.57 13.56
N LEU A 275 -16.32 -1.23 14.85
CA LEU A 275 -17.30 -1.63 15.86
C LEU A 275 -18.52 -0.69 15.94
N GLY A 276 -18.42 0.52 15.40
CA GLY A 276 -19.47 1.53 15.47
C GLY A 276 -19.58 2.19 16.85
N GLU A 277 -18.44 2.33 17.55
CA GLU A 277 -18.32 3.10 18.81
C GLU A 277 -18.29 4.61 18.56
#